data_AF-A0A3N1IZU9-F1
#
_entry.id   AF-A0A3N1IZU9-F1
#
_cell.length_a   1.000
_cell.length_b   1.000
_cell.length_c   1.000
_cell.angle_alpha   90.00
_cell.angle_beta   90.00
_cell.angle_gamma   90.00
#
_symmetry.space_group_name_H-M   'P 1'
#
loop_
_entity.id
_entity.type
_entity.pdbx_description
1 polymer ?
#
loop_
_entity_poly.entity_id
_entity_poly.type
_entity_poly.pdbx_seq_one_letter_code
_entity_poly.pdbx_strand_id
1 'polypeptide(L)'
;MKNGYFTALALLAGLSAPALAQEYGVTFEHKDWEVVCDNTLACRAAGYSTEDDASGSVLLTREAGPNTLVTGQVRLAEAGTSPTKVTMWVDGQSAGELKPLEDESWQLSDAQTRKVITAVKGSGRVEFTGGEKPFVLSGSGANAIFLKMDASQGRLDSPGALIKQGHRPESGVFPALDAPVIQRVKVNDLQMRPLTTPEMAVVKPKLLTAQRKDEECELLASPSEFAQPGDNDILLTPVDDRHVLLSTLCWRAAYNEGYGYWVMDSALTGDADLITTSGLSYSDGMIAQGHKGRGLADCMFTAEWVWDGKTFIQSREAMTGMCRSIRAGGTWDLPTYVTNVNQDSRK
;
A
#
# COMPACT_ATOMS: atom_id res chain seq x y z
N MET A 1 6.03 -6.34 73.97
CA MET A 1 6.11 -7.42 72.96
C MET A 1 4.88 -7.35 72.05
N LYS A 2 5.03 -6.86 70.82
CA LYS A 2 4.43 -7.39 69.58
C LYS A 2 4.78 -6.44 68.42
N ASN A 3 5.70 -6.93 67.58
CA ASN A 3 6.00 -6.44 66.23
C ASN A 3 4.76 -6.56 65.33
N GLY A 4 4.69 -5.75 64.27
CA GLY A 4 3.69 -5.91 63.23
C GLY A 4 3.80 -4.94 62.06
N TYR A 5 4.89 -5.07 61.29
CA TYR A 5 5.13 -4.69 59.89
C TYR A 5 4.11 -3.81 59.14
N PHE A 6 4.55 -2.62 58.73
CA PHE A 6 4.00 -1.85 57.60
C PHE A 6 4.43 -2.51 56.28
N THR A 7 3.49 -3.11 55.55
CA THR A 7 3.72 -3.57 54.18
C THR A 7 3.39 -2.43 53.22
N ALA A 8 4.41 -1.78 52.68
CA ALA A 8 4.26 -0.84 51.57
C ALA A 8 4.04 -1.64 50.27
N LEU A 9 2.83 -1.56 49.71
CA LEU A 9 2.51 -2.15 48.41
C LEU A 9 2.82 -1.11 47.33
N ALA A 10 4.00 -1.22 46.71
CA ALA A 10 4.34 -0.45 45.52
C ALA A 10 3.58 -1.04 44.31
N LEU A 11 2.48 -0.40 43.90
CA LEU A 11 1.86 -0.67 42.61
C LEU A 11 2.73 -0.06 41.51
N LEU A 12 3.56 -0.90 40.87
CA LEU A 12 4.03 -0.62 39.52
C LEU A 12 2.85 -0.79 38.57
N ALA A 13 2.19 0.33 38.23
CA ALA A 13 1.32 0.38 37.06
C ALA A 13 2.21 0.38 35.81
N GLY A 14 2.53 -0.81 35.31
CA GLY A 14 3.10 -0.97 33.97
C GLY A 14 2.09 -0.46 32.95
N LEU A 15 2.39 0.67 32.33
CA LEU A 15 1.71 1.12 31.11
C LEU A 15 2.13 0.16 29.98
N SER A 16 1.45 -0.98 29.89
CA SER A 16 1.42 -1.77 28.68
C SER A 16 0.62 -0.96 27.65
N ALA A 17 1.33 -0.19 26.81
CA ALA A 17 0.74 0.31 25.58
C ALA A 17 0.24 -0.91 24.79
N PRO A 18 -0.97 -0.87 24.20
CA PRO A 18 -1.42 -1.97 23.36
C PRO A 18 -0.51 -2.00 22.13
N ALA A 19 0.38 -2.98 22.05
CA ALA A 19 1.18 -3.29 20.87
C ALA A 19 0.35 -3.95 19.76
N LEU A 20 -0.95 -3.66 19.70
CA LEU A 20 -1.95 -4.31 18.87
C LEU A 20 -2.67 -3.25 18.02
N ALA A 21 -1.91 -2.54 17.19
CA ALA A 21 -2.42 -1.74 16.07
C ALA A 21 -1.29 -1.43 15.07
N GLN A 22 -0.32 -2.34 14.95
CA GLN A 22 0.86 -2.20 14.08
C GLN A 22 1.00 -3.41 13.16
N GLU A 23 -0.12 -4.03 12.78
CA GLU A 23 -0.12 -5.08 11.75
C GLU A 23 -0.25 -4.50 10.34
N TYR A 24 -0.83 -3.31 10.18
CA TYR A 24 -1.03 -2.66 8.89
C TYR A 24 -0.58 -1.20 8.97
N GLY A 25 -0.06 -0.67 7.85
CA GLY A 25 0.37 0.71 7.72
C GLY A 25 -0.69 1.74 8.10
N VAL A 26 -0.30 3.00 8.17
CA VAL A 26 -1.21 4.12 8.48
C VAL A 26 -1.58 4.85 7.19
N THR A 27 -2.87 4.84 6.84
CA THR A 27 -3.43 5.67 5.77
C THR A 27 -4.32 6.77 6.35
N PHE A 28 -4.18 7.99 5.83
CA PHE A 28 -5.03 9.11 6.23
C PHE A 28 -5.15 10.13 5.10
N GLU A 29 -6.38 10.51 4.78
CA GLU A 29 -6.71 11.51 3.78
C GLU A 29 -7.37 12.72 4.43
N HIS A 30 -7.03 13.91 3.95
CA HIS A 30 -7.73 15.12 4.30
C HIS A 30 -7.63 16.16 3.18
N LYS A 31 -8.76 16.42 2.51
CA LYS A 31 -8.89 17.39 1.41
C LYS A 31 -8.00 17.02 0.22
N ASP A 32 -7.03 17.85 -0.14
CA ASP A 32 -6.17 17.65 -1.32
C ASP A 32 -4.86 16.95 -0.99
N TRP A 33 -4.79 16.28 0.16
CA TRP A 33 -3.61 15.59 0.63
C TRP A 33 -3.94 14.26 1.30
N GLU A 34 -3.01 13.33 1.20
CA GLU A 34 -3.02 12.05 1.92
C GLU A 34 -1.63 11.70 2.44
N VAL A 35 -1.58 10.81 3.41
CA VAL A 35 -0.34 10.13 3.84
C VAL A 35 -0.58 8.64 3.95
N VAL A 36 0.40 7.88 3.47
CA VAL A 36 0.55 6.46 3.69
C VAL A 36 1.88 6.20 4.37
N CYS A 37 1.86 5.54 5.52
CA CYS A 37 3.05 5.00 6.16
C CYS A 37 3.00 3.48 6.13
N ASP A 38 4.04 2.83 5.63
CA ASP A 38 4.08 1.36 5.59
C ASP A 38 4.44 0.76 6.96
N ASN A 39 4.46 -0.57 7.04
CA ASN A 39 4.82 -1.36 8.23
C ASN A 39 6.28 -1.17 8.70
N THR A 40 7.15 -0.50 7.93
CA THR A 40 8.51 -0.11 8.34
C THR A 40 8.59 1.29 8.96
N LEU A 41 7.43 1.97 9.04
CA LEU A 41 7.25 3.38 9.44
C LEU A 41 7.78 4.41 8.43
N ALA A 42 8.17 4.00 7.22
CA ALA A 42 8.46 4.96 6.15
C ALA A 42 7.14 5.60 5.68
N CYS A 43 7.10 6.93 5.63
CA CYS A 43 5.88 7.69 5.32
C CYS A 43 6.00 8.47 4.02
N ARG A 44 4.91 8.48 3.25
CA ARG A 44 4.76 9.13 1.95
C ARG A 44 3.51 10.01 2.01
N ALA A 45 3.69 11.33 1.97
CA ALA A 45 2.62 12.30 1.94
C ALA A 45 2.45 12.86 0.52
N ALA A 46 1.33 12.57 -0.12
CA ALA A 46 1.01 13.07 -1.45
C ALA A 46 0.08 14.28 -1.34
N GLY A 47 0.42 15.36 -2.04
CA GLY A 47 -0.38 16.57 -2.18
C GLY A 47 -0.75 16.81 -3.63
N TYR A 48 -1.96 17.28 -3.87
CA TYR A 48 -2.53 17.37 -5.21
C TYR A 48 -2.87 18.81 -5.59
N SER A 49 -3.10 19.04 -6.88
CA SER A 49 -3.89 20.19 -7.31
C SER A 49 -5.33 20.06 -6.80
N THR A 50 -6.09 21.16 -6.84
CA THR A 50 -7.53 21.09 -6.59
C THR A 50 -8.20 20.15 -7.58
N GLU A 51 -9.31 19.52 -7.18
CA GLU A 51 -10.01 18.52 -8.01
C GLU A 51 -10.46 19.08 -9.36
N ASP A 52 -10.94 20.33 -9.37
CA ASP A 52 -11.38 21.04 -10.58
C ASP A 52 -10.23 21.37 -11.57
N ASP A 53 -8.97 21.23 -11.14
CA ASP A 53 -7.80 21.55 -11.96
C ASP A 53 -6.71 20.48 -11.81
N ALA A 54 -7.06 19.22 -12.07
CA ALA A 54 -6.13 18.10 -12.17
C ALA A 54 -4.93 18.47 -13.08
N SER A 55 -3.78 18.73 -12.47
CA SER A 55 -2.59 19.26 -13.16
C SER A 55 -1.29 18.67 -12.64
N GLY A 56 -1.26 18.14 -11.41
CA GLY A 56 -0.11 17.43 -10.89
C GLY A 56 -0.23 17.06 -9.42
N SER A 57 0.82 16.42 -8.91
CA SER A 57 0.97 16.05 -7.51
C SER A 57 2.43 16.20 -7.07
N VAL A 58 2.60 16.44 -5.77
CA VAL A 58 3.89 16.37 -5.07
C VAL A 58 3.86 15.19 -4.11
N LEU A 59 4.93 14.40 -4.10
CA LEU A 59 5.16 13.34 -3.11
C LEU A 59 6.28 13.75 -2.17
N LEU A 60 5.99 13.76 -0.86
CA LEU A 60 6.96 14.00 0.20
C LEU A 60 7.21 12.70 0.96
N THR A 61 8.43 12.17 0.90
CA THR A 61 8.78 10.90 1.53
C THR A 61 9.74 11.13 2.69
N ARG A 62 9.54 10.43 3.81
CA ARG A 62 10.49 10.41 4.93
C ARG A 62 10.62 9.00 5.48
N GLU A 63 11.84 8.47 5.43
CA GLU A 63 12.19 7.22 6.11
C GLU A 63 12.01 7.33 7.62
N ALA A 64 11.78 6.20 8.28
CA ALA A 64 11.72 6.13 9.74
C ALA A 64 13.10 6.31 10.39
N GLY A 65 13.14 6.70 11.66
CA GLY A 65 14.37 6.85 12.44
C GLY A 65 14.88 8.28 12.64
N PRO A 66 15.84 8.47 13.54
CA PRO A 66 16.33 9.80 13.94
C PRO A 66 17.01 10.53 12.78
N ASN A 67 16.81 11.85 12.69
CA ASN A 67 17.50 12.72 11.73
C ASN A 67 17.29 12.39 10.24
N THR A 68 16.26 11.62 9.88
CA THR A 68 15.92 11.38 8.46
C THR A 68 15.28 12.63 7.85
N LEU A 69 15.66 12.90 6.60
CA LEU A 69 15.19 14.07 5.85
C LEU A 69 13.91 13.74 5.06
N VAL A 70 13.08 14.76 4.84
CA VAL A 70 12.00 14.67 3.85
C VAL A 70 12.58 14.93 2.47
N THR A 71 12.33 14.03 1.53
CA THR A 71 12.63 14.19 0.11
C THR A 71 11.34 14.49 -0.66
N GLY A 72 11.45 15.18 -1.79
CA GLY A 72 10.30 15.62 -2.56
C GLY A 72 10.39 15.24 -4.04
N GLN A 73 9.29 14.75 -4.60
CA GLN A 73 9.15 14.47 -6.03
C GLN A 73 7.87 15.13 -6.57
N VAL A 74 7.84 15.42 -7.86
CA VAL A 74 6.70 16.04 -8.54
C VAL A 74 6.34 15.22 -9.77
N ARG A 75 5.05 14.94 -9.95
CA ARG A 75 4.50 14.40 -11.20
C ARG A 75 3.48 15.40 -11.74
N LEU A 76 3.65 15.77 -12.99
CA LEU A 76 2.65 16.54 -13.73
C LEU A 76 1.62 15.58 -14.33
N ALA A 77 0.42 16.11 -14.58
CA ALA A 77 -0.62 15.37 -15.29
C ALA A 77 -0.14 14.93 -16.67
N GLU A 78 -0.58 13.75 -17.08
CA GLU A 78 -0.30 13.17 -18.38
C GLU A 78 -0.81 14.10 -19.49
N ALA A 79 0.05 14.34 -20.46
CA ALA A 79 -0.15 15.30 -21.53
C ALA A 79 0.36 14.70 -22.85
N GLY A 80 0.00 15.31 -23.99
CA GLY A 80 0.42 14.78 -25.29
C GLY A 80 1.93 14.86 -25.53
N THR A 81 2.64 15.70 -24.78
CA THR A 81 4.10 15.84 -24.83
C THR A 81 4.69 15.95 -23.44
N SER A 82 5.72 15.15 -23.16
CA SER A 82 6.45 15.21 -21.90
C SER A 82 7.33 16.46 -21.85
N PRO A 83 7.30 17.24 -20.76
CA PRO A 83 8.12 18.42 -20.63
C PRO A 83 9.61 18.04 -20.55
N THR A 84 10.48 18.84 -21.16
CA THR A 84 11.93 18.65 -21.05
C THR A 84 12.54 19.42 -19.88
N LYS A 85 11.76 20.32 -19.26
CA LYS A 85 12.17 21.16 -18.14
C LYS A 85 10.96 21.51 -17.27
N VAL A 86 11.10 21.35 -15.96
CA VAL A 86 10.13 21.79 -14.97
C VAL A 86 10.80 22.76 -13.99
N THR A 87 10.15 23.89 -13.74
CA THR A 87 10.63 24.94 -12.82
C THR A 87 9.63 25.13 -11.69
N MET A 88 10.12 25.20 -10.45
CA MET A 88 9.31 25.50 -9.27
C MET A 88 9.26 27.01 -9.02
N TRP A 89 8.12 27.48 -8.57
CA TRP A 89 7.86 28.85 -8.17
C TRP A 89 7.21 28.87 -6.79
N VAL A 90 7.60 29.84 -5.97
CA VAL A 90 6.98 30.10 -4.67
C VAL A 90 6.64 31.58 -4.62
N ASP A 91 5.36 31.90 -4.45
CA ASP A 91 4.85 33.27 -4.39
C ASP A 91 5.35 34.15 -5.56
N GLY A 92 5.38 33.56 -6.77
CA GLY A 92 5.82 34.23 -8.00
C GLY A 92 7.34 34.33 -8.18
N GLN A 93 8.14 33.86 -7.22
CA GLN A 93 9.60 33.81 -7.33
C GLN A 93 10.09 32.43 -7.73
N SER A 94 10.98 32.36 -8.72
CA SER A 94 11.55 31.08 -9.16
C SER A 94 12.39 30.46 -8.04
N ALA A 95 12.12 29.18 -7.76
CA ALA A 95 12.90 28.32 -6.87
C ALA A 95 13.81 27.36 -7.66
N GLY A 96 13.97 27.59 -8.97
CA GLY A 96 14.88 26.84 -9.84
C GLY A 96 14.24 25.62 -10.52
N GLU A 97 15.02 25.01 -11.40
CA GLU A 97 14.65 23.80 -12.14
C GLU A 97 14.67 22.56 -11.26
N LEU A 98 13.84 21.58 -11.60
CA LEU A 98 13.84 20.25 -10.99
C LEU A 98 14.67 19.30 -11.84
N LYS A 99 15.19 18.25 -11.20
CA LYS A 99 15.93 17.20 -11.90
C LYS A 99 14.97 16.12 -12.42
N PRO A 100 14.93 15.80 -13.72
CA PRO A 100 14.09 14.71 -14.23
C PRO A 100 14.56 13.34 -13.70
N LEU A 101 13.61 12.43 -13.53
CA LEU A 101 13.82 11.02 -13.19
C LEU A 101 13.33 10.11 -14.33
N GLU A 102 13.73 8.84 -14.30
CA GLU A 102 13.45 7.86 -15.36
C GLU A 102 11.95 7.50 -15.45
N ASP A 103 11.21 7.65 -14.36
CA ASP A 103 9.77 7.36 -14.24
C ASP A 103 8.89 8.57 -14.61
N GLU A 104 9.44 9.52 -15.37
CA GLU A 104 8.80 10.78 -15.77
C GLU A 104 8.38 11.71 -14.62
N SER A 105 8.86 11.45 -13.40
CA SER A 105 8.76 12.36 -12.28
C SER A 105 9.96 13.31 -12.20
N TRP A 106 9.87 14.29 -11.30
CA TRP A 106 10.86 15.35 -11.15
C TRP A 106 11.29 15.47 -9.68
N GLN A 107 12.57 15.28 -9.42
CA GLN A 107 13.16 15.38 -8.09
C GLN A 107 13.32 16.83 -7.67
N LEU A 108 12.80 17.16 -6.48
CA LEU A 108 13.08 18.39 -5.75
C LEU A 108 14.41 18.26 -5.02
N SER A 109 15.22 19.32 -5.04
CA SER A 109 16.35 19.46 -4.11
C SER A 109 15.86 19.59 -2.66
N ASP A 110 16.74 19.38 -1.68
CA ASP A 110 16.40 19.57 -0.26
C ASP A 110 15.91 20.99 0.04
N ALA A 111 16.49 21.99 -0.62
CA ALA A 111 16.08 23.39 -0.46
C ALA A 111 14.68 23.64 -1.03
N GLN A 112 14.38 23.10 -2.21
CA GLN A 112 13.05 23.16 -2.82
C GLN A 112 12.01 22.41 -1.96
N THR A 113 12.34 21.23 -1.47
CA THR A 113 11.46 20.43 -0.59
C THR A 113 11.08 21.20 0.68
N ARG A 114 12.06 21.81 1.35
CA ARG A 114 11.79 22.68 2.52
C ARG A 114 10.91 23.89 2.17
N LYS A 115 11.10 24.50 0.99
CA LYS A 115 10.25 25.60 0.51
C LYS A 115 8.81 25.15 0.29
N VAL A 116 8.59 23.98 -0.34
CA VAL A 116 7.25 23.40 -0.51
C VAL A 116 6.57 23.25 0.85
N ILE A 117 7.21 22.53 1.79
CA ILE A 117 6.66 22.27 3.13
C ILE A 117 6.33 23.58 3.84
N THR A 118 7.21 24.57 3.79
CA THR A 118 6.99 25.87 4.44
C THR A 118 5.81 26.63 3.85
N ALA A 119 5.71 26.66 2.51
CA ALA A 119 4.66 27.38 1.81
C ALA A 119 3.26 26.78 2.09
N VAL A 120 3.13 25.45 1.98
CA VAL A 120 1.82 24.76 2.14
C VAL A 120 1.35 24.68 3.60
N LYS A 121 2.26 24.81 4.57
CA LYS A 121 1.89 24.99 5.98
C LYS A 121 1.25 26.34 6.27
N GLY A 122 1.69 27.37 5.54
CA GLY A 122 1.22 28.74 5.64
C GLY A 122 0.13 29.03 4.62
N SER A 123 0.24 30.17 3.96
CA SER A 123 -0.64 30.62 2.88
C SER A 123 0.12 30.83 1.57
N GLY A 124 1.29 30.21 1.44
CA GLY A 124 2.16 30.37 0.27
C GLY A 124 1.62 29.63 -0.94
N ARG A 125 1.90 30.15 -2.13
CA ARG A 125 1.53 29.53 -3.40
C ARG A 125 2.74 28.81 -4.00
N VAL A 126 2.64 27.50 -4.17
CA VAL A 126 3.63 26.67 -4.86
C VAL A 126 3.11 26.30 -6.24
N GLU A 127 3.91 26.55 -7.27
CA GLU A 127 3.55 26.28 -8.65
C GLU A 127 4.72 25.63 -9.40
N PHE A 128 4.40 24.72 -10.33
CA PHE A 128 5.36 24.06 -11.20
C PHE A 128 4.99 24.33 -12.65
N THR A 129 5.92 24.92 -13.40
CA THR A 129 5.74 25.25 -14.82
C THR A 129 6.61 24.37 -15.69
N GLY A 130 6.13 23.98 -16.87
CA GLY A 130 6.88 23.17 -17.83
C GLY A 130 5.98 22.28 -18.68
N GLY A 131 4.88 21.79 -18.10
CA GLY A 131 3.83 21.08 -18.82
C GLY A 131 2.88 22.02 -19.58
N GLU A 132 1.83 21.44 -20.19
CA GLU A 132 0.83 22.18 -20.98
C GLU A 132 0.14 23.32 -20.22
N LYS A 133 -0.11 23.10 -18.92
CA LYS A 133 -0.58 24.12 -17.97
C LYS A 133 0.26 24.08 -16.70
N PRO A 134 0.40 25.20 -15.97
CA PRO A 134 1.03 25.21 -14.66
C PRO A 134 0.30 24.28 -13.69
N PHE A 135 1.07 23.49 -12.93
CA PHE A 135 0.54 22.74 -11.79
C PHE A 135 0.63 23.60 -10.53
N VAL A 136 -0.52 23.92 -9.95
CA VAL A 136 -0.61 24.62 -8.66
C VAL A 136 -0.89 23.61 -7.56
N LEU A 137 0.03 23.49 -6.60
CA LEU A 137 -0.15 22.61 -5.45
C LEU A 137 -1.13 23.24 -4.46
N SER A 138 -2.20 22.51 -4.11
CA SER A 138 -3.12 22.94 -3.06
C SER A 138 -2.44 22.89 -1.70
N GLY A 139 -2.63 23.90 -0.85
CA GLY A 139 -2.25 23.85 0.57
C GLY A 139 -3.31 23.21 1.46
N SER A 140 -4.50 22.94 0.92
CA SER A 140 -5.66 22.50 1.68
C SER A 140 -5.48 21.09 2.22
N GLY A 141 -5.20 21.00 3.52
CA GLY A 141 -5.08 19.73 4.25
C GLY A 141 -3.64 19.32 4.58
N ALA A 142 -2.64 20.00 4.00
CA ALA A 142 -1.22 19.72 4.26
C ALA A 142 -0.87 19.67 5.76
N ASN A 143 -1.38 20.62 6.56
CA ASN A 143 -1.13 20.64 8.01
C ASN A 143 -1.64 19.39 8.73
N ALA A 144 -2.82 18.87 8.35
CA ALA A 144 -3.37 17.67 8.98
C ALA A 144 -2.55 16.42 8.61
N ILE A 145 -2.16 16.32 7.35
CA ILE A 145 -1.33 15.23 6.83
C ILE A 145 0.07 15.25 7.45
N PHE A 146 0.74 16.40 7.52
CA PHE A 146 2.05 16.52 8.14
C PHE A 146 2.01 16.22 9.65
N LEU A 147 0.95 16.65 10.34
CA LEU A 147 0.77 16.31 11.75
C LEU A 147 0.58 14.80 11.94
N LYS A 148 -0.20 14.13 11.07
CA LYS A 148 -0.37 12.68 11.08
C LYS A 148 0.94 11.95 10.79
N MET A 149 1.71 12.40 9.80
CA MET A 149 3.03 11.87 9.45
C MET A 149 4.03 11.99 10.61
N ASP A 150 4.06 13.13 11.31
CA ASP A 150 4.87 13.30 12.52
C ASP A 150 4.40 12.40 13.67
N ALA A 151 3.09 12.24 13.85
CA ALA A 151 2.54 11.36 14.88
C ALA A 151 2.91 9.88 14.62
N SER A 152 2.76 9.41 13.38
CA SER A 152 3.07 8.02 12.99
C SER A 152 4.52 7.64 13.22
N GLN A 153 5.45 8.59 13.06
CA GLN A 153 6.89 8.35 13.29
C GLN A 153 7.33 8.74 14.71
N GLY A 154 6.40 9.15 15.57
CA GLY A 154 6.75 9.58 16.93
C GLY A 154 7.67 10.79 16.93
N ARG A 155 7.42 11.79 16.07
CA ARG A 155 8.18 13.05 15.93
C ARG A 155 7.54 14.27 16.54
N LEU A 156 6.31 14.19 17.05
CA LEU A 156 5.69 15.34 17.73
C LEU A 156 6.61 15.88 18.84
N ASP A 157 6.70 17.20 18.93
CA ASP A 157 7.52 17.95 19.89
C ASP A 157 9.05 17.74 19.75
N SER A 158 9.52 17.21 18.61
CA SER A 158 10.95 17.14 18.26
C SER A 158 11.38 18.29 17.33
N PRO A 159 12.68 18.60 17.21
CA PRO A 159 13.17 19.56 16.23
C PRO A 159 12.84 19.19 14.77
N GLY A 160 12.79 17.89 14.44
CA GLY A 160 12.51 17.38 13.09
C GLY A 160 11.02 17.29 12.74
N ALA A 161 10.12 17.67 13.64
CA ALA A 161 8.70 17.74 13.32
C ALA A 161 8.42 18.76 12.20
N LEU A 162 7.50 18.43 11.31
CA LEU A 162 7.01 19.31 10.27
C LEU A 162 6.03 20.33 10.81
N ILE A 163 5.17 19.96 11.77
CA ILE A 163 4.14 20.87 12.32
C ILE A 163 4.48 21.32 13.75
N LYS A 164 4.51 20.38 14.68
CA LYS A 164 4.62 20.67 16.12
C LYS A 164 6.07 20.46 16.59
N GLN A 165 6.93 21.42 16.26
CA GLN A 165 8.33 21.41 16.67
C GLN A 165 8.50 21.62 18.17
N GLY A 166 9.54 21.04 18.74
CA GLY A 166 9.87 21.18 20.15
C GLY A 166 11.30 20.75 20.47
N HIS A 167 11.55 20.44 21.75
CA HIS A 167 12.89 20.15 22.27
C HIS A 167 13.13 18.67 22.57
N ARG A 168 12.16 17.79 22.29
CA ARG A 168 12.35 16.35 22.49
C ARG A 168 13.44 15.85 21.53
N PRO A 169 14.51 15.21 22.02
CA PRO A 169 15.63 14.80 21.18
C PRO A 169 15.19 13.89 20.03
N GLU A 170 15.82 14.04 18.85
CA GLU A 170 15.59 13.16 17.69
C GLU A 170 15.86 11.69 18.01
N SER A 171 16.72 11.38 18.99
CA SER A 171 16.97 10.01 19.45
C SER A 171 15.76 9.33 20.09
N GLY A 172 14.70 10.08 20.43
CA GLY A 172 13.44 9.56 20.95
C GLY A 172 12.38 9.30 19.87
N VAL A 173 12.68 9.56 18.60
CA VAL A 173 11.82 9.22 17.44
C VAL A 173 11.81 7.71 17.24
N PHE A 174 10.71 7.18 16.72
CA PHE A 174 10.63 5.73 16.46
C PHE A 174 11.70 5.30 15.44
N PRO A 175 12.45 4.22 15.72
CA PRO A 175 13.37 3.66 14.74
C PRO A 175 12.58 3.07 13.57
N ALA A 176 13.26 2.86 12.44
CA ALA A 176 12.71 2.01 11.39
C ALA A 176 12.47 0.59 11.93
N LEU A 177 11.39 -0.03 11.45
CA LEU A 177 11.09 -1.43 11.73
C LEU A 177 11.52 -2.29 10.56
N ASP A 178 12.05 -3.48 10.84
CA ASP A 178 12.43 -4.41 9.80
C ASP A 178 11.18 -4.96 9.08
N ALA A 179 11.19 -4.91 7.75
CA ALA A 179 10.16 -5.57 6.96
C ALA A 179 10.23 -7.10 7.16
N PRO A 180 9.08 -7.79 7.33
CA PRO A 180 9.06 -9.25 7.41
C PRO A 180 9.76 -9.89 6.23
N VAL A 181 10.39 -11.05 6.44
CA VAL A 181 11.13 -11.75 5.40
C VAL A 181 10.36 -12.97 4.92
N ILE A 182 10.14 -13.08 3.61
CA ILE A 182 9.54 -14.25 2.97
C ILE A 182 10.64 -15.01 2.22
N GLN A 183 10.75 -16.32 2.46
CA GLN A 183 11.60 -17.19 1.65
C GLN A 183 10.76 -17.73 0.50
N ARG A 184 10.92 -17.17 -0.70
CA ARG A 184 10.21 -17.64 -1.88
C ARG A 184 10.74 -19.01 -2.29
N VAL A 185 9.83 -19.96 -2.40
CA VAL A 185 10.13 -21.31 -2.88
C VAL A 185 9.69 -21.45 -4.33
N LYS A 186 10.49 -22.15 -5.13
CA LYS A 186 10.18 -22.42 -6.53
C LYS A 186 8.97 -23.36 -6.62
N VAL A 187 8.03 -23.05 -7.52
CA VAL A 187 6.89 -23.91 -7.85
C VAL A 187 7.23 -24.90 -8.97
N ASN A 188 6.48 -25.99 -9.03
CA ASN A 188 6.53 -26.92 -10.15
C ASN A 188 5.88 -26.29 -11.40
N ASP A 189 6.45 -26.54 -12.57
CA ASP A 189 5.89 -26.11 -13.87
C ASP A 189 4.86 -27.13 -14.37
N LEU A 190 3.79 -27.30 -13.60
CA LEU A 190 2.71 -28.23 -13.92
C LEU A 190 1.49 -27.46 -14.47
N GLN A 191 0.82 -28.08 -15.44
CA GLN A 191 -0.26 -27.44 -16.17
C GLN A 191 -1.52 -27.28 -15.31
N MET A 192 -2.07 -26.06 -15.28
CA MET A 192 -3.38 -25.76 -14.70
C MET A 192 -4.49 -26.47 -15.48
N ARG A 193 -5.53 -26.94 -14.76
CA ARG A 193 -6.73 -27.57 -15.34
C ARG A 193 -7.99 -27.27 -14.53
N PRO A 194 -9.19 -27.32 -15.13
CA PRO A 194 -10.42 -27.33 -14.36
C PRO A 194 -10.54 -28.60 -13.51
N LEU A 195 -11.24 -28.51 -12.38
CA LEU A 195 -11.68 -29.66 -11.62
C LEU A 195 -12.64 -30.52 -12.44
N THR A 196 -12.54 -31.84 -12.26
CA THR A 196 -13.53 -32.79 -12.74
C THR A 196 -14.82 -32.70 -11.89
N THR A 197 -15.94 -33.17 -12.41
CA THR A 197 -17.21 -33.18 -11.66
C THR A 197 -17.11 -33.86 -10.28
N PRO A 198 -16.45 -35.03 -10.12
CA PRO A 198 -16.28 -35.63 -8.81
C PRO A 198 -15.40 -34.81 -7.86
N GLU A 199 -14.31 -34.22 -8.34
CA GLU A 199 -13.45 -33.35 -7.52
C GLU A 199 -14.21 -32.11 -7.06
N MET A 200 -14.96 -31.47 -7.96
CA MET A 200 -15.77 -30.29 -7.66
C MET A 200 -16.80 -30.56 -6.56
N ALA A 201 -17.44 -31.73 -6.55
CA ALA A 201 -18.41 -32.11 -5.52
C ALA A 201 -17.78 -32.21 -4.11
N VAL A 202 -16.49 -32.53 -4.03
CA VAL A 202 -15.73 -32.61 -2.77
C VAL A 202 -15.13 -31.27 -2.37
N VAL A 203 -14.56 -30.54 -3.34
CA VAL A 203 -13.79 -29.32 -3.10
C VAL A 203 -14.69 -28.12 -2.83
N LYS A 204 -15.77 -27.93 -3.60
CA LYS A 204 -16.62 -26.73 -3.48
C LYS A 204 -17.16 -26.50 -2.05
N PRO A 205 -17.67 -27.50 -1.33
CA PRO A 205 -18.10 -27.32 0.07
C PRO A 205 -16.96 -26.89 1.02
N LYS A 206 -15.73 -27.37 0.78
CA LYS A 206 -14.55 -26.99 1.57
C LYS A 206 -14.17 -25.52 1.32
N LEU A 207 -14.20 -25.08 0.06
CA LEU A 207 -13.97 -23.67 -0.28
C LEU A 207 -15.02 -22.73 0.34
N LEU A 208 -16.31 -23.12 0.33
CA LEU A 208 -17.38 -22.36 0.98
C LEU A 208 -17.19 -22.28 2.50
N THR A 209 -16.69 -23.33 3.12
CA THR A 209 -16.44 -23.37 4.58
C THR A 209 -15.21 -22.54 4.98
N ALA A 210 -14.22 -22.43 4.09
CA ALA A 210 -12.98 -21.69 4.32
C ALA A 210 -13.10 -20.16 4.21
N GLN A 211 -14.27 -19.64 3.82
CA GLN A 211 -14.46 -18.19 3.66
C GLN A 211 -14.42 -17.45 4.99
N ARG A 212 -13.91 -16.22 4.96
CA ARG A 212 -13.90 -15.31 6.11
C ARG A 212 -15.07 -14.33 5.99
N LYS A 213 -15.56 -13.82 7.11
CA LYS A 213 -16.76 -12.96 7.17
C LYS A 213 -16.63 -11.67 6.35
N ASP A 214 -15.42 -11.20 6.12
CA ASP A 214 -15.05 -10.00 5.38
C ASP A 214 -14.42 -10.30 4.01
N GLU A 215 -14.19 -11.57 3.69
CA GLU A 215 -13.63 -12.04 2.41
C GLU A 215 -14.50 -13.18 1.87
N GLU A 216 -15.71 -12.82 1.41
CA GLU A 216 -16.66 -13.76 0.82
C GLU A 216 -16.47 -13.89 -0.70
N CYS A 217 -16.72 -15.09 -1.21
CA CYS A 217 -16.70 -15.43 -2.62
C CYS A 217 -18.14 -15.63 -3.12
N GLU A 218 -18.80 -14.52 -3.44
CA GLU A 218 -20.23 -14.47 -3.74
C GLU A 218 -20.64 -15.41 -4.89
N LEU A 219 -19.90 -15.38 -6.00
CA LEU A 219 -20.21 -16.17 -7.20
C LEU A 219 -19.94 -17.67 -7.02
N LEU A 220 -19.08 -18.06 -6.08
CA LEU A 220 -18.91 -19.46 -5.71
C LEU A 220 -20.14 -19.99 -4.95
N ALA A 221 -20.68 -19.18 -4.03
CA ALA A 221 -21.87 -19.52 -3.24
C ALA A 221 -23.15 -19.47 -4.09
N SER A 222 -23.30 -18.41 -4.87
CA SER A 222 -24.47 -18.11 -5.70
C SER A 222 -24.03 -17.71 -7.11
N PRO A 223 -23.86 -18.68 -8.03
CA PRO A 223 -23.51 -18.41 -9.41
C PRO A 223 -24.46 -17.40 -10.08
N SER A 224 -23.91 -16.49 -10.87
CA SER A 224 -24.69 -15.47 -11.59
C SER A 224 -25.55 -16.09 -12.69
N GLU A 225 -26.77 -15.59 -12.87
CA GLU A 225 -27.62 -15.90 -14.03
C GLU A 225 -27.01 -15.43 -15.35
N PHE A 226 -26.07 -14.47 -15.29
CA PHE A 226 -25.33 -13.94 -16.42
C PHE A 226 -23.90 -14.49 -16.52
N ALA A 227 -23.62 -15.62 -15.85
CA ALA A 227 -22.31 -16.25 -15.91
C ALA A 227 -21.92 -16.61 -17.36
N GLN A 228 -20.70 -16.25 -17.73
CA GLN A 228 -20.11 -16.65 -19.00
C GLN A 228 -19.50 -18.06 -18.87
N PRO A 229 -19.28 -18.77 -19.99
CA PRO A 229 -18.56 -20.04 -19.97
C PRO A 229 -17.21 -19.89 -19.25
N GLY A 230 -16.96 -20.74 -18.26
CA GLY A 230 -15.75 -20.71 -17.43
C GLY A 230 -15.84 -19.89 -16.14
N ASP A 231 -16.82 -18.98 -15.99
CA ASP A 231 -16.94 -18.15 -14.78
C ASP A 231 -17.13 -18.97 -13.49
N ASN A 232 -17.73 -20.17 -13.62
CA ASN A 232 -18.00 -21.06 -12.50
C ASN A 232 -17.00 -22.23 -12.39
N ASP A 233 -15.98 -22.27 -13.25
CA ASP A 233 -14.98 -23.32 -13.22
C ASP A 233 -14.03 -23.07 -12.05
N ILE A 234 -13.83 -24.09 -11.22
CA ILE A 234 -12.75 -24.10 -10.24
C ILE A 234 -11.52 -24.68 -10.93
N LEU A 235 -10.49 -23.86 -11.07
CA LEU A 235 -9.21 -24.26 -11.64
C LEU A 235 -8.30 -24.78 -10.53
N LEU A 236 -7.59 -25.87 -10.83
CA LEU A 236 -6.56 -26.46 -9.99
C LEU A 236 -5.21 -26.27 -10.67
N THR A 237 -4.27 -25.69 -9.92
CA THR A 237 -2.87 -25.49 -10.32
C THR A 237 -1.97 -26.19 -9.32
N PRO A 238 -1.25 -27.26 -9.70
CA PRO A 238 -0.25 -27.85 -8.79
C PRO A 238 0.87 -26.83 -8.54
N VAL A 239 1.18 -26.57 -7.27
CA VAL A 239 2.28 -25.65 -6.90
C VAL A 239 3.55 -26.41 -6.49
N ASP A 240 3.38 -27.58 -5.88
CA ASP A 240 4.43 -28.58 -5.64
C ASP A 240 3.81 -29.99 -5.60
N ASP A 241 4.57 -31.02 -5.19
CA ASP A 241 4.09 -32.40 -5.15
C ASP A 241 2.99 -32.65 -4.08
N ARG A 242 2.87 -31.76 -3.11
CA ARG A 242 2.01 -31.91 -1.92
C ARG A 242 0.87 -30.91 -1.88
N HIS A 243 0.93 -29.83 -2.65
CA HIS A 243 -0.02 -28.74 -2.59
C HIS A 243 -0.54 -28.35 -3.97
N VAL A 244 -1.80 -27.90 -3.98
CA VAL A 244 -2.46 -27.29 -5.11
C VAL A 244 -2.99 -25.91 -4.74
N LEU A 245 -2.98 -25.01 -5.71
CA LEU A 245 -3.68 -23.73 -5.66
C LEU A 245 -4.98 -23.86 -6.45
N LEU A 246 -6.09 -23.58 -5.79
CA LEU A 246 -7.43 -23.56 -6.38
C LEU A 246 -7.84 -22.12 -6.63
N SER A 247 -8.48 -21.85 -7.77
CA SER A 247 -8.98 -20.52 -8.09
C SER A 247 -10.31 -20.54 -8.83
N THR A 248 -11.15 -19.54 -8.56
CA THR A 248 -12.43 -19.33 -9.26
C THR A 248 -12.79 -17.85 -9.19
N LEU A 249 -13.62 -17.37 -10.12
CA LEU A 249 -14.19 -16.03 -10.04
C LEU A 249 -15.06 -15.91 -8.77
N CYS A 250 -14.82 -14.89 -7.95
CA CYS A 250 -15.55 -14.62 -6.72
C CYS A 250 -16.56 -13.50 -6.85
N TRP A 251 -16.21 -12.43 -7.56
CA TRP A 251 -17.10 -11.31 -7.81
C TRP A 251 -16.70 -10.59 -9.10
N ARG A 252 -17.67 -9.91 -9.71
CA ARG A 252 -17.46 -9.06 -10.87
C ARG A 252 -18.28 -7.78 -10.71
N ALA A 253 -17.61 -6.65 -10.85
CA ALA A 253 -18.20 -5.31 -10.76
C ALA A 253 -18.02 -4.56 -12.08
N ALA A 254 -18.40 -3.28 -12.13
CA ALA A 254 -18.45 -2.48 -13.36
C ALA A 254 -17.12 -2.43 -14.14
N TYR A 255 -15.98 -2.46 -13.45
CA TYR A 255 -14.66 -2.32 -14.06
C TYR A 255 -13.56 -3.16 -13.39
N ASN A 256 -13.93 -4.01 -12.43
CA ASN A 256 -13.03 -4.91 -11.71
C ASN A 256 -13.67 -6.30 -11.58
N GLU A 257 -12.84 -7.31 -11.40
CA GLU A 257 -13.23 -8.64 -10.95
C GLU A 257 -12.21 -9.16 -9.95
N GLY A 258 -12.64 -10.06 -9.07
CA GLY A 258 -11.80 -10.71 -8.08
C GLY A 258 -11.94 -12.21 -8.17
N TYR A 259 -10.81 -12.90 -8.18
CA TYR A 259 -10.70 -14.34 -8.09
C TYR A 259 -10.29 -14.72 -6.68
N GLY A 260 -10.95 -15.77 -6.19
CA GLY A 260 -10.55 -16.45 -4.98
C GLY A 260 -9.36 -17.35 -5.23
N TYR A 261 -8.48 -17.44 -4.24
CA TYR A 261 -7.34 -18.33 -4.23
C TYR A 261 -7.30 -19.11 -2.91
N TRP A 262 -7.22 -20.43 -2.98
CA TRP A 262 -7.09 -21.31 -1.82
C TRP A 262 -5.96 -22.31 -2.00
N VAL A 263 -5.25 -22.61 -0.91
CA VAL A 263 -4.29 -23.71 -0.88
C VAL A 263 -4.96 -24.96 -0.31
N MET A 264 -4.68 -26.12 -0.90
CA MET A 264 -5.11 -27.44 -0.42
C MET A 264 -4.00 -28.47 -0.61
N ASP A 265 -4.10 -29.62 0.05
CA ASP A 265 -3.27 -30.78 -0.27
C ASP A 265 -3.56 -31.32 -1.68
N SER A 266 -2.54 -31.89 -2.33
CA SER A 266 -2.65 -32.41 -3.69
C SER A 266 -3.59 -33.60 -3.84
N ALA A 267 -3.96 -34.28 -2.74
CA ALA A 267 -4.97 -35.34 -2.73
C ALA A 267 -6.41 -34.80 -2.59
N LEU A 268 -6.60 -33.49 -2.39
CA LEU A 268 -7.90 -32.81 -2.22
C LEU A 268 -8.71 -33.35 -1.03
N THR A 269 -8.04 -33.84 0.01
CA THR A 269 -8.69 -34.50 1.15
C THR A 269 -8.79 -33.63 2.40
N GLY A 270 -7.80 -32.76 2.62
CA GLY A 270 -7.70 -31.81 3.72
C GLY A 270 -8.57 -30.58 3.55
N ASP A 271 -8.43 -29.63 4.46
CA ASP A 271 -9.19 -28.38 4.42
C ASP A 271 -8.56 -27.38 3.44
N ALA A 272 -9.37 -26.42 2.99
CA ALA A 272 -8.92 -25.34 2.12
C ALA A 272 -8.52 -24.12 2.95
N ASP A 273 -7.36 -23.55 2.65
CA ASP A 273 -6.87 -22.33 3.26
C ASP A 273 -7.06 -21.15 2.31
N LEU A 274 -7.97 -20.22 2.64
CA LEU A 274 -8.21 -19.01 1.84
C LEU A 274 -7.00 -18.06 1.92
N ILE A 275 -6.52 -17.63 0.75
CA ILE A 275 -5.44 -16.63 0.60
C ILE A 275 -6.03 -15.24 0.39
N THR A 276 -6.92 -15.10 -0.59
CA THR A 276 -7.60 -13.84 -0.94
C THR A 276 -8.82 -14.14 -1.82
N THR A 277 -9.84 -13.28 -1.79
CA THR A 277 -10.97 -13.27 -2.76
C THR A 277 -10.83 -12.20 -3.85
N SER A 278 -9.70 -11.48 -3.86
CA SER A 278 -9.48 -10.28 -4.67
C SER A 278 -8.28 -10.41 -5.62
N GLY A 279 -7.75 -11.62 -5.81
CA GLY A 279 -6.66 -11.84 -6.76
C GLY A 279 -7.12 -11.61 -8.20
N LEU A 280 -6.20 -11.16 -9.05
CA LEU A 280 -6.44 -10.96 -10.49
C LEU A 280 -5.74 -12.02 -11.33
N SER A 281 -4.55 -12.45 -10.92
CA SER A 281 -3.76 -13.42 -11.66
C SER A 281 -2.85 -14.22 -10.75
N TYR A 282 -2.42 -15.38 -11.25
CA TYR A 282 -1.37 -16.19 -10.66
C TYR A 282 -0.32 -16.53 -11.71
N SER A 283 0.96 -16.43 -11.35
CA SER A 283 2.08 -16.89 -12.17
C SER A 283 3.31 -17.18 -11.31
N ASP A 284 3.99 -18.30 -11.56
CA ASP A 284 5.29 -18.64 -10.96
C ASP A 284 5.32 -18.52 -9.42
N GLY A 285 4.30 -19.01 -8.71
CA GLY A 285 4.27 -18.90 -7.24
C GLY A 285 3.99 -17.49 -6.73
N MET A 286 3.42 -16.60 -7.55
CA MET A 286 2.96 -15.27 -7.17
C MET A 286 1.48 -15.10 -7.53
N ILE A 287 0.66 -14.67 -6.57
CA ILE A 287 -0.70 -14.17 -6.79
C ILE A 287 -0.63 -12.65 -6.80
N ALA A 288 -1.19 -12.01 -7.82
CA ALA A 288 -1.24 -10.56 -7.94
C ALA A 288 -2.69 -10.06 -7.99
N GLN A 289 -2.97 -9.02 -7.22
CA GLN A 289 -4.19 -8.21 -7.27
C GLN A 289 -3.89 -6.87 -7.93
N GLY A 290 -4.84 -6.39 -8.73
CA GLY A 290 -4.82 -5.05 -9.29
C GLY A 290 -6.24 -4.57 -9.57
N HIS A 291 -6.71 -3.61 -8.78
CA HIS A 291 -8.08 -3.08 -8.90
C HIS A 291 -8.09 -1.58 -9.05
N LYS A 292 -8.92 -1.10 -9.97
CA LYS A 292 -9.11 0.32 -10.21
C LYS A 292 -9.93 0.91 -9.06
N GLY A 293 -9.58 2.09 -8.58
CA GLY A 293 -10.42 2.83 -7.65
C GLY A 293 -11.67 3.43 -8.32
N ARG A 294 -11.59 3.72 -9.63
CA ARG A 294 -12.73 4.08 -10.48
C ARG A 294 -12.49 3.70 -11.94
N GLY A 295 -13.54 3.73 -12.77
CA GLY A 295 -13.50 3.25 -14.16
C GLY A 295 -12.40 3.84 -15.06
N LEU A 296 -11.91 5.04 -14.75
CA LEU A 296 -10.81 5.70 -15.46
C LEU A 296 -9.43 5.09 -15.19
N ALA A 297 -9.29 4.27 -14.14
CA ALA A 297 -8.02 3.69 -13.71
C ALA A 297 -6.92 4.73 -13.39
N ASP A 298 -7.30 5.92 -12.94
CA ASP A 298 -6.38 7.00 -12.54
C ASP A 298 -5.92 6.90 -11.07
N CYS A 299 -6.37 5.84 -10.40
CA CYS A 299 -5.97 5.38 -9.08
C CYS A 299 -6.20 3.86 -9.02
N MET A 300 -5.33 3.14 -8.32
CA MET A 300 -5.31 1.70 -8.22
C MET A 300 -5.01 1.24 -6.80
N PHE A 301 -5.46 0.03 -6.48
CA PHE A 301 -5.07 -0.77 -5.33
C PHE A 301 -4.39 -2.05 -5.83
N THR A 302 -3.27 -2.42 -5.23
CA THR A 302 -2.51 -3.61 -5.58
C THR A 302 -2.11 -4.37 -4.34
N ALA A 303 -2.06 -5.69 -4.47
CA ALA A 303 -1.53 -6.58 -3.45
C ALA A 303 -0.88 -7.80 -4.10
N GLU A 304 0.08 -8.40 -3.41
CA GLU A 304 0.84 -9.53 -3.91
C GLU A 304 1.02 -10.56 -2.81
N TRP A 305 0.98 -11.84 -3.17
CA TRP A 305 1.27 -12.96 -2.28
C TRP A 305 2.25 -13.93 -2.93
N VAL A 306 3.27 -14.34 -2.19
CA VAL A 306 4.34 -15.21 -2.66
C VAL A 306 4.27 -16.58 -1.97
N TRP A 307 4.48 -17.63 -2.75
CA TRP A 307 4.60 -19.01 -2.27
C TRP A 307 5.86 -19.21 -1.42
N ASP A 308 5.69 -19.67 -0.18
CA ASP A 308 6.77 -19.92 0.78
C ASP A 308 7.13 -21.41 0.94
N GLY A 309 6.53 -22.30 0.15
CA GLY A 309 6.67 -23.76 0.27
C GLY A 309 5.60 -24.44 1.12
N LYS A 310 4.72 -23.66 1.74
CA LYS A 310 3.57 -24.13 2.52
C LYS A 310 2.28 -23.40 2.15
N THR A 311 2.33 -22.09 2.00
CA THR A 311 1.19 -21.24 1.65
C THR A 311 1.64 -19.99 0.89
N PHE A 312 0.67 -19.17 0.46
CA PHE A 312 0.93 -17.86 -0.12
C PHE A 312 0.86 -16.78 0.96
N ILE A 313 1.98 -16.10 1.19
CA ILE A 313 2.10 -15.04 2.20
C ILE A 313 2.06 -13.69 1.51
N GLN A 314 1.26 -12.75 2.02
CA GLN A 314 1.19 -11.40 1.47
C GLN A 314 2.57 -10.76 1.52
N SER A 315 3.12 -10.43 0.35
CA SER A 315 4.45 -9.83 0.21
C SER A 315 4.37 -8.32 0.10
N ARG A 316 3.24 -7.80 -0.38
CA ARG A 316 3.07 -6.38 -0.64
C ARG A 316 1.60 -5.97 -0.66
N GLU A 317 1.32 -4.76 -0.22
CA GLU A 317 0.07 -4.04 -0.45
C GLU A 317 0.37 -2.57 -0.70
N ALA A 318 -0.29 -1.98 -1.69
CA ALA A 318 -0.15 -0.57 -2.02
C ALA A 318 -1.39 0.03 -2.65
N MET A 319 -1.45 1.36 -2.60
CA MET A 319 -2.33 2.16 -3.42
C MET A 319 -1.52 3.17 -4.22
N THR A 320 -2.17 3.84 -5.16
CA THR A 320 -1.50 4.85 -6.00
C THR A 320 -1.92 6.28 -5.69
N GLY A 321 -2.58 6.46 -4.55
CA GLY A 321 -3.16 7.70 -4.07
C GLY A 321 -4.53 8.04 -4.68
N MET A 322 -4.97 9.27 -4.45
CA MET A 322 -6.27 9.78 -4.85
C MET A 322 -6.50 9.73 -6.37
N CYS A 323 -7.75 9.47 -6.75
CA CYS A 323 -8.23 9.46 -8.13
C CYS A 323 -8.37 10.89 -8.70
N ARG A 324 -7.23 11.53 -8.97
CA ARG A 324 -7.12 12.94 -9.37
C ARG A 324 -6.88 13.14 -10.88
N SER A 325 -7.10 12.12 -11.72
CA SER A 325 -6.91 12.17 -13.17
C SER A 325 -5.53 12.68 -13.60
N ILE A 326 -4.49 12.41 -12.82
CA ILE A 326 -3.13 12.87 -13.12
C ILE A 326 -2.47 11.91 -14.11
N ARG A 327 -2.53 10.61 -13.86
CA ARG A 327 -1.93 9.58 -14.73
C ARG A 327 -2.78 8.32 -14.74
N ALA A 328 -2.83 7.64 -15.89
CA ALA A 328 -3.38 6.31 -15.96
C ALA A 328 -2.52 5.31 -15.15
N GLY A 329 -3.17 4.35 -14.50
CA GLY A 329 -2.51 3.40 -13.60
C GLY A 329 -2.18 3.97 -12.22
N GLY A 330 -2.41 5.27 -11.98
CA GLY A 330 -2.18 5.91 -10.69
C GLY A 330 -0.99 6.87 -10.65
N THR A 331 -1.02 7.79 -9.68
CA THR A 331 -0.04 8.88 -9.62
C THR A 331 1.25 8.47 -8.92
N TRP A 332 1.18 7.69 -7.85
CA TRP A 332 2.34 7.32 -7.04
C TRP A 332 2.36 5.84 -6.73
N ASP A 333 3.45 5.37 -6.13
CA ASP A 333 3.48 4.08 -5.44
C ASP A 333 3.48 4.33 -3.93
N LEU A 334 2.36 4.04 -3.27
CA LEU A 334 2.13 4.28 -1.84
C LEU A 334 1.89 2.94 -1.12
N PRO A 335 2.95 2.19 -0.79
CA PRO A 335 2.81 0.93 -0.07
C PRO A 335 2.27 1.15 1.34
N THR A 336 1.31 0.32 1.73
CA THR A 336 0.79 0.19 3.11
C THR A 336 1.49 -0.96 3.85
N TYR A 337 2.01 -1.94 3.10
CA TYR A 337 2.70 -3.10 3.62
C TYR A 337 3.79 -3.57 2.65
N VAL A 338 4.99 -3.82 3.19
CA VAL A 338 6.15 -4.32 2.44
C VAL A 338 6.83 -5.46 3.18
N THR A 339 7.48 -6.34 2.41
CA THR A 339 8.31 -7.44 2.90
C THR A 339 9.62 -7.51 2.12
N ASN A 340 10.61 -8.20 2.70
CA ASN A 340 11.80 -8.60 1.98
C ASN A 340 11.60 -10.03 1.45
N VAL A 341 11.51 -10.18 0.12
CA VAL A 341 11.38 -11.51 -0.51
C VAL A 341 12.75 -12.01 -0.93
N ASN A 342 13.27 -13.01 -0.21
CA ASN A 342 14.47 -13.73 -0.60
C ASN A 342 14.11 -14.83 -1.60
N GLN A 343 14.90 -14.97 -2.66
CA GLN A 343 14.74 -16.11 -3.56
C GLN A 343 15.55 -17.29 -3.03
N ASP A 344 14.93 -18.48 -2.90
CA ASP A 344 15.70 -19.69 -2.58
C ASP A 344 16.68 -19.98 -3.72
N SER A 345 17.97 -19.93 -3.40
CA SER A 345 19.08 -20.17 -4.33
C SER A 345 19.42 -21.66 -4.47
N ARG A 346 18.63 -22.54 -3.84
CA ARG A 346 18.84 -23.99 -3.90
C ARG A 346 18.32 -24.55 -5.24
N LYS A 347 19.27 -24.63 -6.18
CA LYS A 347 19.22 -25.48 -7.36
C LYS A 347 19.21 -26.97 -7.00
#